data_AF-A0A2R2MN76-F1
#
_entry.id   AF-A0A2R2MN76-F1
#
_cell.length_a   1.000
_cell.length_b   1.000
_cell.length_c   1.000
_cell.angle_alpha   90.00
_cell.angle_beta   90.00
_cell.angle_gamma   90.00
#
_symmetry.space_group_name_H-M   'P 1'
#
loop_
_entity.id
_entity.type
_entity.pdbx_description
1 polymer ?
#
loop_
_entity_poly.entity_id
_entity_poly.type
_entity_poly.pdbx_seq_one_letter_code
_entity_poly.pdbx_strand_id
1 'polypeptide(L)'
;MKAGKMEAAAKIYRELIDRNPENCAYYSGYEEASNPASPEERLKLYQDVLTKLPRASAPKKLPLGFLTGEAFRKRADVFLRNGLHKGVPPLFTSLRPVYKDPEKVKIIEELVLGYEQSLQETEYFSPEDVGNAEQESASVLLWTHYFLAQHYDFLNQTEKALAYINKPIESTPTLVELYVLKGKIYKHAGDIHSAVENLDEAQALDTADRFVNSKCAKYMLRANMVKEGEEMCSKFTRVSEIPIRISR
;
A
#
# COMPACT_ATOMS: atom_id res chain seq x y z
N MET A 1 27.67 -1.82 -20.33
CA MET A 1 28.29 -1.25 -19.11
C MET A 1 29.69 -1.81 -18.87
N LYS A 2 29.89 -3.10 -18.60
CA LYS A 2 31.25 -3.67 -18.34
C LYS A 2 32.29 -3.43 -19.45
N ALA A 3 31.87 -3.29 -20.70
CA ALA A 3 32.74 -2.98 -21.84
C ALA A 3 32.88 -1.47 -22.15
N GLY A 4 32.50 -0.57 -21.22
CA GLY A 4 32.59 0.89 -21.39
C GLY A 4 31.58 1.53 -22.34
N LYS A 5 30.80 0.74 -23.10
CA LYS A 5 29.78 1.23 -24.04
C LYS A 5 28.50 1.65 -23.32
N MET A 6 28.47 2.85 -22.76
CA MET A 6 27.34 3.34 -21.94
C MET A 6 26.12 3.73 -22.78
N GLU A 7 26.29 4.46 -23.88
CA GLU A 7 25.17 4.86 -24.76
C GLU A 7 24.40 3.67 -25.34
N ALA A 8 25.14 2.65 -25.80
CA ALA A 8 24.54 1.41 -26.30
C ALA A 8 23.79 0.66 -25.20
N ALA A 9 24.32 0.66 -23.96
CA ALA A 9 23.64 0.06 -22.82
C ALA A 9 22.34 0.82 -22.48
N ALA A 10 22.36 2.15 -22.48
CA ALA A 10 21.17 2.97 -22.24
C ALA A 10 20.08 2.71 -23.29
N LYS A 11 20.45 2.51 -24.55
CA LYS A 11 19.50 2.09 -25.61
C LYS A 11 18.88 0.73 -25.31
N ILE A 12 19.69 -0.27 -24.94
CA ILE A 12 19.20 -1.62 -24.61
C ILE A 12 18.26 -1.57 -23.39
N TYR A 13 18.60 -0.81 -22.35
CA TYR A 13 17.71 -0.70 -21.19
C TYR A 13 16.38 -0.03 -21.53
N ARG A 14 16.35 0.96 -22.42
CA ARG A 14 15.09 1.52 -22.95
C ARG A 14 14.27 0.46 -23.68
N GLU A 15 14.89 -0.33 -24.55
CA GLU A 15 14.20 -1.44 -25.24
C GLU A 15 13.65 -2.48 -24.24
N LEU A 16 14.37 -2.76 -23.15
CA LEU A 16 13.89 -3.63 -22.08
C LEU A 16 12.71 -3.02 -21.31
N ILE A 17 12.74 -1.71 -21.04
CA ILE A 17 11.63 -0.96 -20.41
C ILE A 17 10.40 -1.00 -21.32
N ASP A 18 10.55 -0.79 -22.62
CA ASP A 18 9.43 -0.87 -23.57
C ASP A 18 8.78 -2.27 -23.58
N ARG A 19 9.57 -3.33 -23.33
CA ARG A 19 9.07 -4.71 -23.23
C ARG A 19 8.41 -5.03 -21.89
N ASN A 20 8.94 -4.49 -20.79
CA ASN A 20 8.38 -4.67 -19.46
C ASN A 20 8.70 -3.44 -18.58
N PRO A 21 7.79 -2.46 -18.54
CA PRO A 21 8.02 -1.21 -17.81
C PRO A 21 7.81 -1.34 -16.30
N GLU A 22 7.43 -2.52 -15.79
CA GLU A 22 7.25 -2.74 -14.36
C GLU A 22 8.52 -3.30 -13.69
N ASN A 23 9.51 -3.71 -14.47
CA ASN A 23 10.77 -4.23 -13.92
C ASN A 23 11.68 -3.09 -13.44
N CYS A 24 11.70 -2.88 -12.12
CA CYS A 24 12.50 -1.84 -11.47
C CYS A 24 14.01 -1.95 -11.77
N ALA A 25 14.54 -3.16 -12.01
CA ALA A 25 15.97 -3.34 -12.27
C ALA A 25 16.40 -2.74 -13.62
N TYR A 26 15.50 -2.65 -14.60
CA TYR A 26 15.81 -2.03 -15.89
C TYR A 26 16.01 -0.51 -15.74
N TYR A 27 15.26 0.12 -14.84
CA TYR A 27 15.45 1.54 -14.55
C TYR A 27 16.78 1.78 -13.85
N SER A 28 17.18 0.94 -12.89
CA SER A 28 18.50 1.07 -12.25
C SER A 28 19.63 0.97 -13.27
N GLY A 29 19.55 0.01 -14.20
CA GLY A 29 20.52 -0.11 -15.28
C GLY A 29 20.47 1.05 -16.29
N TYR A 30 19.27 1.58 -16.56
CA TYR A 30 19.10 2.75 -17.43
C TYR A 30 19.71 4.01 -16.81
N GLU A 31 19.51 4.22 -15.51
CA GLU A 31 20.12 5.31 -14.75
C GLU A 31 21.64 5.20 -14.74
N GLU A 32 22.19 4.02 -14.44
CA GLU A 32 23.64 3.78 -14.43
C GLU A 32 24.26 4.03 -15.81
N ALA A 33 23.60 3.57 -16.88
CA ALA A 33 24.06 3.78 -18.25
C ALA A 33 23.92 5.22 -18.73
N SER A 34 22.92 5.96 -18.24
CA SER A 34 22.67 7.35 -18.65
C SER A 34 23.43 8.37 -17.80
N ASN A 35 23.86 7.98 -16.59
CA ASN A 35 24.65 8.78 -15.65
C ASN A 35 24.17 10.25 -15.52
N PRO A 36 22.91 10.49 -15.08
CA PRO A 36 22.36 11.84 -14.97
C PRO A 36 23.15 12.69 -13.95
N ALA A 37 23.43 13.95 -14.29
CA ALA A 37 24.26 14.83 -13.48
C ALA A 37 23.50 15.45 -12.30
N SER A 38 22.17 15.50 -12.35
CA SER A 38 21.33 16.08 -11.31
C SER A 38 20.05 15.28 -11.03
N PRO A 39 19.38 15.49 -9.87
CA PRO A 39 18.08 14.90 -9.58
C PRO A 39 17.00 15.23 -10.62
N GLU A 40 17.06 16.43 -11.22
CA GLU A 40 16.14 16.89 -12.26
C GLU A 40 16.36 16.11 -13.57
N GLU A 41 17.61 15.94 -13.99
CA GLU A 41 17.95 15.10 -15.14
C GLU A 41 17.55 13.65 -14.90
N ARG A 42 17.78 13.14 -13.69
CA ARG A 42 17.36 11.80 -13.28
C ARG A 42 15.85 11.65 -13.35
N LEU A 43 15.09 12.62 -12.84
CA LEU A 43 13.62 12.63 -12.92
C LEU A 43 13.13 12.67 -14.37
N LYS A 44 13.80 13.43 -15.23
CA LYS A 44 13.46 13.54 -16.66
C LYS A 44 13.49 12.18 -17.36
N LEU A 45 14.45 11.31 -17.04
CA LEU A 45 14.51 9.94 -17.57
C LEU A 45 13.18 9.17 -17.35
N TYR A 46 12.57 9.32 -16.17
CA TYR A 46 11.30 8.68 -15.84
C TYR A 46 10.10 9.37 -16.50
N GLN A 47 10.14 10.70 -16.60
CA GLN A 47 9.10 11.48 -17.28
C GLN A 47 9.04 11.11 -18.77
N ASP A 48 10.20 10.99 -19.42
CA ASP A 48 10.30 10.56 -20.82
C ASP A 48 9.66 9.19 -21.03
N VAL A 49 9.88 8.25 -20.11
CA VAL A 49 9.21 6.94 -20.15
C VAL A 49 7.70 7.08 -19.97
N LEU A 50 7.23 7.93 -19.05
CA LEU A 50 5.81 8.16 -18.81
C LEU A 50 5.09 8.85 -19.97
N THR A 51 5.78 9.64 -20.80
CA THR A 51 5.18 10.20 -22.03
C THR A 51 4.72 9.10 -22.99
N LYS A 52 5.48 8.00 -23.07
CA LYS A 52 5.17 6.86 -23.94
C LYS A 52 4.30 5.81 -23.24
N LEU A 53 4.53 5.59 -21.95
CA LEU A 53 3.93 4.54 -21.14
C LEU A 53 3.23 5.13 -19.91
N PRO A 54 2.14 5.90 -20.09
CA PRO A 54 1.50 6.65 -19.00
C PRO A 54 0.87 5.75 -17.93
N ARG A 55 0.63 4.47 -18.24
CA ARG A 55 0.07 3.48 -17.29
C ARG A 55 1.13 2.81 -16.43
N ALA A 56 2.43 2.90 -16.79
CA ALA A 56 3.50 2.22 -16.07
C ALA A 56 3.60 2.69 -14.62
N SER A 57 3.70 1.76 -13.67
CA SER A 57 3.69 2.06 -12.23
C SER A 57 5.10 2.29 -11.69
N ALA A 58 6.09 1.50 -12.12
CA ALA A 58 7.48 1.67 -11.70
C ALA A 58 8.02 3.11 -11.90
N PRO A 59 7.89 3.76 -13.08
CA PRO A 59 8.40 5.13 -13.26
C PRO A 59 7.59 6.21 -12.51
N LYS A 60 6.40 5.87 -12.01
CA LYS A 60 5.66 6.75 -11.08
C LYS A 60 6.25 6.71 -9.68
N LYS A 61 6.57 5.49 -9.23
CA LYS A 61 7.01 5.19 -7.86
C LYS A 61 8.50 5.45 -7.63
N LEU A 62 9.38 5.00 -8.54
CA LEU A 62 10.83 5.04 -8.34
C LEU A 62 11.38 6.45 -8.03
N PRO A 63 10.89 7.53 -8.67
CA PRO A 63 11.32 8.89 -8.32
C PRO A 63 11.13 9.28 -6.85
N LEU A 64 10.09 8.78 -6.19
CA LEU A 64 9.84 9.07 -4.77
C LEU A 64 11.01 8.61 -3.87
N GLY A 65 11.78 7.62 -4.33
CA GLY A 65 12.96 7.12 -3.62
C GLY A 65 14.07 8.15 -3.48
N PHE A 66 14.35 8.94 -4.52
CA PHE A 66 15.50 9.85 -4.55
C PHE A 66 15.15 11.35 -4.48
N LEU A 67 13.91 11.74 -4.79
CA LEU A 67 13.49 13.15 -4.65
C LEU A 67 13.44 13.55 -3.17
N THR A 68 13.68 14.83 -2.88
CA THR A 68 13.63 15.44 -1.54
C THR A 68 12.90 16.79 -1.57
N GLY A 69 12.59 17.34 -0.39
CA GLY A 69 11.96 18.67 -0.24
C GLY A 69 10.73 18.89 -1.11
N GLU A 70 10.67 20.05 -1.76
CA GLU A 70 9.52 20.47 -2.58
C GLU A 70 9.30 19.58 -3.81
N ALA A 71 10.38 19.06 -4.42
CA ALA A 71 10.27 18.14 -5.55
C ALA A 71 9.64 16.80 -5.13
N PHE A 72 9.98 16.31 -3.93
CA PHE A 72 9.32 15.16 -3.35
C PHE A 72 7.85 15.45 -3.03
N ARG A 73 7.55 16.57 -2.37
CA ARG A 73 6.19 16.99 -2.00
C ARG A 73 5.26 16.99 -3.22
N LYS A 74 5.64 17.66 -4.32
CA LYS A 74 4.85 17.69 -5.55
C LYS A 74 4.64 16.31 -6.16
N ARG A 75 5.68 15.47 -6.17
CA ARG A 75 5.58 14.12 -6.75
C ARG A 75 4.74 13.18 -5.89
N ALA A 76 4.89 13.27 -4.57
CA ALA A 76 4.13 12.50 -3.59
C ALA A 76 2.65 12.90 -3.62
N ASP A 77 2.35 14.20 -3.76
CA ASP A 77 0.98 14.71 -3.86
C ASP A 77 0.23 14.07 -5.04
N VAL A 78 0.81 14.18 -6.25
CA VAL A 78 0.23 13.55 -7.45
C VAL A 78 0.08 12.03 -7.27
N PHE A 79 1.06 11.37 -6.66
CA PHE A 79 1.02 9.92 -6.44
C PHE A 79 -0.08 9.49 -5.45
N LEU A 80 -0.21 10.21 -4.34
CA LEU A 80 -1.19 9.96 -3.29
C LEU A 80 -2.61 10.22 -3.77
N ARG A 81 -2.89 11.39 -4.34
CA ARG A 81 -4.22 11.75 -4.89
C ARG A 81 -4.72 10.69 -5.87
N ASN A 82 -3.88 10.30 -6.83
CA ASN A 82 -4.20 9.25 -7.79
C ASN A 82 -4.47 7.88 -7.15
N GLY A 83 -3.73 7.54 -6.09
CA GLY A 83 -3.91 6.27 -5.38
C GLY A 83 -5.19 6.24 -4.55
N LEU A 84 -5.49 7.35 -3.87
CA LEU A 84 -6.67 7.52 -3.02
C LEU A 84 -7.95 7.60 -3.87
N HIS A 85 -7.95 8.40 -4.94
CA HIS A 85 -9.07 8.49 -5.89
C HIS A 85 -9.47 7.12 -6.45
N LYS A 86 -8.48 6.29 -6.78
CA LYS A 86 -8.70 4.93 -7.30
C LYS A 86 -8.98 3.88 -6.23
N GLY A 87 -8.89 4.25 -4.96
CA GLY A 87 -9.05 3.33 -3.83
C GLY A 87 -8.06 2.17 -3.84
N VAL A 88 -6.78 2.42 -4.17
CA VAL A 88 -5.75 1.38 -4.30
C VAL A 88 -5.35 0.85 -2.91
N PRO A 89 -5.74 -0.38 -2.50
CA PRO A 89 -5.46 -0.86 -1.14
C PRO A 89 -3.96 -0.94 -0.77
N PRO A 90 -3.03 -1.29 -1.68
CA PRO A 90 -1.59 -1.33 -1.37
C PRO A 90 -0.87 0.02 -1.49
N LEU A 91 -1.58 1.16 -1.48
CA LEU A 91 -0.97 2.50 -1.63
C LEU A 91 0.15 2.76 -0.61
N PHE A 92 -0.13 2.55 0.69
CA PHE A 92 0.88 2.69 1.74
C PHE A 92 2.07 1.74 1.55
N THR A 93 1.81 0.48 1.19
CA THR A 93 2.87 -0.52 0.96
C THR A 93 3.82 -0.07 -0.15
N SER A 94 3.31 0.66 -1.15
CA SER A 94 4.12 1.24 -2.22
C SER A 94 5.04 2.35 -1.73
N LEU A 95 4.65 3.10 -0.70
CA LEU A 95 5.43 4.18 -0.10
C LEU A 95 6.35 3.72 1.04
N ARG A 96 6.16 2.52 1.60
CA ARG A 96 6.98 1.99 2.70
C ARG A 96 8.51 2.16 2.51
N PRO A 97 9.11 2.01 1.30
CA PRO A 97 10.54 2.26 1.13
C PRO A 97 10.99 3.68 1.47
N VAL A 98 10.13 4.70 1.32
CA VAL A 98 10.46 6.10 1.60
C VAL A 98 10.28 6.47 3.08
N TYR A 99 9.61 5.63 3.87
CA TYR A 99 9.38 5.85 5.30
C TYR A 99 10.65 5.68 6.18
N LYS A 100 11.80 5.42 5.56
CA LYS A 100 13.11 5.46 6.24
C LYS A 100 13.61 6.89 6.46
N ASP A 101 13.04 7.85 5.75
CA ASP A 101 13.42 9.26 5.77
C ASP A 101 12.37 10.06 6.56
N PRO A 102 12.70 10.59 7.75
CA PRO A 102 11.75 11.33 8.58
C PRO A 102 11.17 12.58 7.91
N GLU A 103 11.92 13.25 7.03
CA GLU A 103 11.44 14.42 6.31
C GLU A 103 10.31 14.03 5.34
N LYS A 104 10.51 12.93 4.59
CA LYS A 104 9.48 12.40 3.69
C LYS A 104 8.25 11.93 4.44
N VAL A 105 8.42 11.31 5.61
CA VAL A 105 7.30 10.89 6.47
C VAL A 105 6.48 12.10 6.90
N LYS A 106 7.15 13.17 7.35
CA LYS A 106 6.49 14.43 7.73
C LYS A 106 5.72 15.05 6.56
N ILE A 107 6.33 15.13 5.37
CA ILE A 107 5.66 15.66 4.17
C ILE A 107 4.42 14.83 3.81
N ILE A 108 4.51 13.50 3.86
CA ILE A 108 3.36 12.60 3.59
C ILE A 108 2.26 12.82 4.63
N GLU A 109 2.61 12.92 5.93
CA GLU A 109 1.64 13.18 7.00
C GLU A 109 0.89 14.50 6.76
N GLU A 110 1.63 15.59 6.50
CA GLU A 110 1.05 16.91 6.20
C GLU A 110 0.14 16.90 4.97
N LEU A 111 0.54 16.20 3.90
CA LEU A 111 -0.29 16.08 2.70
C LEU A 111 -1.61 15.35 2.98
N VAL A 112 -1.55 14.18 3.62
CA VAL A 112 -2.74 13.34 3.80
C VAL A 112 -3.69 13.90 4.85
N LEU A 113 -3.19 14.57 5.88
CA LEU A 113 -4.02 15.34 6.82
C LEU A 113 -4.69 16.53 6.13
N GLY A 114 -3.97 17.23 5.24
CA GLY A 114 -4.55 18.29 4.42
C GLY A 114 -5.68 17.77 3.52
N TYR A 115 -5.50 16.60 2.91
CA TYR A 115 -6.55 15.95 2.13
C TYR A 115 -7.76 15.58 2.98
N GLU A 116 -7.54 15.00 4.18
CA GLU A 116 -8.63 14.65 5.09
C GLU A 116 -9.51 15.86 5.38
N GLN A 117 -8.90 16.99 5.77
CA GLN A 117 -9.63 18.22 6.06
C GLN A 117 -10.38 18.74 4.83
N SER A 118 -9.70 18.86 3.68
CA SER A 118 -10.31 19.38 2.47
C SER A 118 -11.45 18.51 1.96
N LEU A 119 -11.31 17.18 2.02
CA LEU A 119 -12.34 16.22 1.60
C LEU A 119 -13.58 16.29 2.50
N GLN A 120 -13.40 16.55 3.80
CA GLN A 120 -14.53 16.71 4.73
C GLN A 120 -15.29 18.02 4.51
N GLU A 121 -14.60 19.10 4.13
CA GLU A 121 -15.20 20.42 3.94
C GLU A 121 -15.77 20.63 2.54
N THR A 122 -15.09 20.12 1.50
CA THR A 122 -15.36 20.48 0.10
C THR A 122 -15.54 19.29 -0.83
N GLU A 123 -15.21 18.07 -0.40
CA GLU A 123 -15.17 16.86 -1.25
C GLU A 123 -14.11 16.92 -2.37
N TYR A 124 -13.07 17.77 -2.21
CA TYR A 124 -11.88 17.82 -3.07
C TYR A 124 -10.60 17.63 -2.24
N PHE A 125 -9.50 17.26 -2.90
CA PHE A 125 -8.19 17.09 -2.24
C PHE A 125 -7.58 18.41 -1.75
N SER A 126 -7.92 19.54 -2.37
CA SER A 126 -7.54 20.87 -1.90
C SER A 126 -8.59 21.94 -2.25
N PRO A 127 -8.69 23.04 -1.48
CA PRO A 127 -9.64 24.12 -1.78
C PRO A 127 -9.47 24.74 -3.17
N GLU A 128 -8.25 24.72 -3.72
CA GLU A 128 -7.94 25.23 -5.06
C GLU A 128 -8.56 24.38 -6.19
N ASP A 129 -8.93 23.13 -5.90
CA ASP A 129 -9.54 22.23 -6.87
C ASP A 129 -11.04 22.51 -7.09
N VAL A 130 -11.67 23.27 -6.19
CA VAL A 130 -13.11 23.56 -6.24
C VAL A 130 -13.44 24.33 -7.53
N GLY A 131 -14.21 23.69 -8.41
CA GLY A 131 -14.56 24.24 -9.73
C GLY A 131 -13.49 24.06 -10.82
N ASN A 132 -12.32 23.52 -10.47
CA ASN A 132 -11.19 23.27 -11.39
C ASN A 132 -10.91 21.78 -11.63
N ALA A 133 -11.41 20.89 -10.76
CA ALA A 133 -11.25 19.44 -10.86
C ALA A 133 -12.59 18.70 -10.70
N GLU A 134 -12.54 17.36 -10.83
CA GLU A 134 -13.67 16.50 -10.52
C GLU A 134 -13.81 16.33 -9.00
N GLN A 135 -15.05 16.34 -8.54
CA GLN A 135 -15.40 16.11 -7.13
C GLN A 135 -15.16 14.65 -6.75
N GLU A 136 -14.62 14.43 -5.56
CA GLU A 136 -14.27 13.10 -5.08
C GLU A 136 -15.46 12.38 -4.46
N SER A 137 -15.51 11.05 -4.60
CA SER A 137 -16.54 10.23 -3.94
C SER A 137 -16.25 10.07 -2.45
N ALA A 138 -17.29 9.77 -1.67
CA ALA A 138 -17.14 9.44 -0.23
C ALA A 138 -16.14 8.29 0.05
N SER A 139 -15.91 7.40 -0.93
CA SER A 139 -14.94 6.32 -0.81
C SER A 139 -13.50 6.84 -0.69
N VAL A 140 -13.18 8.03 -1.23
CA VAL A 140 -11.84 8.62 -1.15
C VAL A 140 -11.51 8.99 0.28
N LEU A 141 -12.45 9.57 1.03
CA LEU A 141 -12.27 9.86 2.45
C LEU A 141 -12.06 8.58 3.27
N LEU A 142 -12.78 7.49 2.95
CA LEU A 142 -12.55 6.18 3.53
C LEU A 142 -11.11 5.70 3.30
N TRP A 143 -10.60 5.78 2.07
CA TRP A 143 -9.24 5.36 1.74
C TRP A 143 -8.17 6.29 2.33
N THR A 144 -8.48 7.57 2.51
CA THR A 144 -7.64 8.54 3.24
C THR A 144 -7.51 8.15 4.72
N HIS A 145 -8.62 7.85 5.39
CA HIS A 145 -8.58 7.34 6.77
C HIS A 145 -7.87 5.98 6.88
N TYR A 146 -8.10 5.08 5.91
CA TYR A 146 -7.39 3.80 5.83
C TYR A 146 -5.87 4.00 5.71
N PHE A 147 -5.43 4.93 4.85
CA PHE A 147 -4.02 5.28 4.70
C PHE A 147 -3.44 5.87 6.00
N LEU A 148 -4.14 6.79 6.65
CA LEU A 148 -3.72 7.39 7.92
C LEU A 148 -3.59 6.34 9.02
N ALA A 149 -4.50 5.37 9.09
CA ALA A 149 -4.39 4.24 10.00
C ALA A 149 -3.12 3.42 9.74
N GLN A 150 -2.78 3.12 8.48
CA GLN A 150 -1.53 2.43 8.12
C GLN A 150 -0.28 3.27 8.45
N HIS A 151 -0.36 4.59 8.23
CA HIS A 151 0.70 5.54 8.55
C HIS A 151 1.00 5.53 10.05
N TYR A 152 0.00 5.73 10.90
CA TYR A 152 0.20 5.76 12.35
C TYR A 152 0.55 4.39 12.94
N ASP A 153 0.03 3.29 12.37
CA ASP A 153 0.46 1.92 12.71
C ASP A 153 1.98 1.75 12.49
N PHE A 154 2.49 2.22 11.35
CA PHE A 154 3.91 2.14 11.04
C PHE A 154 4.77 2.98 11.97
N LEU A 155 4.26 4.12 12.44
CA LEU A 155 4.94 4.97 13.42
C LEU A 155 4.77 4.48 14.87
N ASN A 156 4.15 3.32 15.09
CA ASN A 156 3.82 2.77 16.41
C ASN A 156 2.93 3.70 17.26
N GLN A 157 2.11 4.54 16.63
CA GLN A 157 1.12 5.40 17.28
C GLN A 157 -0.24 4.69 17.30
N THR A 158 -0.34 3.61 18.09
CA THR A 158 -1.49 2.69 18.10
C THR A 158 -2.84 3.39 18.31
N GLU A 159 -2.94 4.30 19.28
CA GLU A 159 -4.20 4.99 19.58
C GLU A 159 -4.72 5.79 18.39
N LYS A 160 -3.83 6.54 17.71
CA LYS A 160 -4.19 7.27 16.49
C LYS A 160 -4.56 6.31 15.36
N ALA A 161 -3.80 5.24 15.18
CA ALA A 161 -4.10 4.24 14.15
C ALA A 161 -5.50 3.63 14.33
N LEU A 162 -5.86 3.31 15.59
CA LEU A 162 -7.19 2.81 15.94
C LEU A 162 -8.28 3.87 15.76
N ALA A 163 -8.03 5.12 16.14
CA ALA A 163 -8.97 6.21 15.90
C ALA A 163 -9.27 6.39 14.41
N TYR A 164 -8.24 6.36 13.55
CA TYR A 164 -8.41 6.52 12.11
C TYR A 164 -9.09 5.32 11.44
N ILE A 165 -8.80 4.08 11.85
CA ILE A 165 -9.45 2.91 11.23
C ILE A 165 -10.91 2.73 11.66
N ASN A 166 -11.30 3.25 12.83
CA ASN A 166 -12.69 3.17 13.28
C ASN A 166 -13.62 4.09 12.46
N LYS A 167 -13.16 5.27 12.01
CA LYS A 167 -13.96 6.19 11.18
C LYS A 167 -14.60 5.52 9.94
N PRO A 168 -13.85 4.82 9.07
CA PRO A 168 -14.44 4.13 7.93
C PRO A 168 -15.22 2.85 8.30
N ILE A 169 -14.96 2.24 9.46
CA ILE A 169 -15.75 1.07 9.93
C ILE A 169 -17.16 1.52 10.29
N GLU A 170 -17.33 2.70 10.89
CA GLU A 170 -18.64 3.26 11.22
C GLU A 170 -19.51 3.49 9.98
N SER A 171 -18.92 3.93 8.87
CA SER A 171 -19.65 4.22 7.63
C SER A 171 -19.77 3.02 6.69
N THR A 172 -18.75 2.14 6.65
CA THR A 172 -18.70 0.98 5.75
C THR A 172 -18.26 -0.28 6.53
N PRO A 173 -19.11 -0.81 7.42
CA PRO A 173 -18.76 -1.92 8.30
C PRO A 173 -18.65 -3.27 7.58
N THR A 174 -18.84 -3.31 6.26
CA THR A 174 -18.80 -4.53 5.45
C THR A 174 -17.50 -4.69 4.65
N LEU A 175 -16.57 -3.74 4.73
CA LEU A 175 -15.31 -3.80 4.01
C LEU A 175 -14.26 -4.62 4.80
N VAL A 176 -13.95 -5.81 4.29
CA VAL A 176 -13.03 -6.79 4.91
C VAL A 176 -11.68 -6.18 5.26
N GLU A 177 -11.11 -5.36 4.37
CA GLU A 177 -9.79 -4.74 4.53
C GLU A 177 -9.67 -3.90 5.81
N LEU A 178 -10.76 -3.29 6.28
CA LEU A 178 -10.77 -2.46 7.48
C LEU A 178 -10.46 -3.28 8.73
N TYR A 179 -11.14 -4.41 8.88
CA TYR A 179 -10.94 -5.34 9.99
C TYR A 179 -9.60 -6.06 9.90
N VAL A 180 -9.16 -6.40 8.67
CA VAL A 180 -7.81 -6.96 8.45
C VAL A 180 -6.71 -5.98 8.87
N LEU A 181 -6.89 -4.68 8.65
CA LEU A 181 -5.96 -3.65 9.11
C LEU A 181 -6.07 -3.42 10.62
N LYS A 182 -7.27 -3.31 11.17
CA LYS A 182 -7.48 -3.14 12.62
C LYS A 182 -6.89 -4.29 13.43
N GLY A 183 -7.09 -5.54 12.99
CA GLY A 183 -6.43 -6.69 13.59
C GLY A 183 -4.90 -6.65 13.47
N LYS A 184 -4.36 -6.12 12.37
CA LYS A 184 -2.91 -5.91 12.22
C LYS A 184 -2.37 -4.88 13.23
N ILE A 185 -3.11 -3.78 13.47
CA ILE A 185 -2.77 -2.73 14.44
C ILE A 185 -2.71 -3.32 15.86
N TYR A 186 -3.75 -4.04 16.30
CA TYR A 186 -3.75 -4.72 17.61
C TYR A 186 -2.58 -5.69 17.75
N LYS A 187 -2.29 -6.48 16.71
CA LYS A 187 -1.14 -7.40 16.72
C LYS A 187 0.21 -6.67 16.82
N HIS A 188 0.35 -5.44 16.31
CA HIS A 188 1.57 -4.64 16.54
C HIS A 188 1.61 -4.06 17.96
N ALA A 189 0.45 -3.70 18.52
CA ALA A 189 0.32 -3.24 19.90
C ALA A 189 0.55 -4.33 20.95
N GLY A 190 0.64 -5.61 20.53
CA GLY A 190 0.83 -6.76 21.42
C GLY A 190 -0.49 -7.39 21.90
N ASP A 191 -1.63 -6.80 21.57
CA ASP A 191 -2.95 -7.35 21.87
C ASP A 191 -3.33 -8.39 20.81
N ILE A 192 -2.91 -9.63 21.03
CA ILE A 192 -3.14 -10.71 20.07
C ILE A 192 -4.60 -11.19 20.07
N HIS A 193 -5.34 -11.04 21.17
CA HIS A 193 -6.72 -11.50 21.26
C HIS A 193 -7.66 -10.58 20.49
N SER A 194 -7.57 -9.26 20.69
CA SER A 194 -8.34 -8.32 19.86
C SER A 194 -7.90 -8.38 18.39
N ALA A 195 -6.66 -8.75 18.11
CA ALA A 195 -6.24 -9.01 16.74
C ALA A 195 -6.95 -10.21 16.10
N VAL A 196 -7.18 -11.28 16.86
CA VAL A 196 -7.97 -12.45 16.43
C VAL A 196 -9.42 -12.06 16.20
N GLU A 197 -10.06 -11.39 17.16
CA GLU A 197 -11.46 -10.95 17.06
C GLU A 197 -11.73 -10.17 15.76
N ASN A 198 -10.84 -9.23 15.42
CA ASN A 198 -11.00 -8.46 14.19
C ASN A 198 -10.75 -9.30 12.93
N LEU A 199 -9.87 -10.30 12.95
CA LEU A 199 -9.70 -11.18 11.79
C LEU A 199 -10.81 -12.22 11.65
N ASP A 200 -11.45 -12.60 12.75
CA ASP A 200 -12.63 -13.46 12.73
C ASP A 200 -13.82 -12.71 12.12
N GLU A 201 -14.04 -11.45 12.50
CA GLU A 201 -15.02 -10.57 11.86
C GLU A 201 -14.74 -10.41 10.35
N ALA A 202 -13.47 -10.17 9.98
CA ALA A 202 -13.08 -10.12 8.57
C ALA A 202 -13.39 -11.42 7.81
N GLN A 203 -13.16 -12.57 8.45
CA GLN A 203 -13.43 -13.89 7.87
C GLN A 203 -14.93 -14.18 7.77
N ALA A 204 -15.74 -13.68 8.69
CA ALA A 204 -17.19 -13.80 8.64
C ALA A 204 -17.80 -13.00 7.47
N LEU A 205 -17.22 -11.85 7.15
CA LEU A 205 -17.63 -11.02 6.00
C LEU A 205 -17.29 -11.65 4.64
N ASP A 206 -16.17 -12.39 4.53
CA ASP A 206 -15.82 -13.17 3.34
C ASP A 206 -15.31 -14.57 3.71
N THR A 207 -16.25 -15.52 3.74
CA THR A 207 -15.95 -16.90 4.09
C THR A 207 -15.22 -17.68 3.00
N ALA A 208 -15.19 -17.16 1.77
CA ALA A 208 -14.56 -17.82 0.62
C ALA A 208 -13.08 -17.41 0.45
N ASP A 209 -12.67 -16.29 1.05
CA ASP A 209 -11.29 -15.81 0.98
C ASP A 209 -10.33 -16.67 1.84
N ARG A 210 -9.51 -17.46 1.13
CA ARG A 210 -8.44 -18.29 1.73
C ARG A 210 -7.34 -17.49 2.41
N PHE A 211 -7.02 -16.30 1.91
CA PHE A 211 -6.01 -15.43 2.49
C PHE A 211 -6.46 -14.91 3.86
N VAL A 212 -7.69 -14.41 3.97
CA VAL A 212 -8.27 -13.94 5.24
C VAL A 212 -8.36 -15.10 6.22
N ASN A 213 -8.86 -16.26 5.79
CA ASN A 213 -8.91 -17.48 6.61
C ASN A 213 -7.52 -17.89 7.14
N SER A 214 -6.51 -17.97 6.26
CA SER A 214 -5.15 -18.35 6.64
C SER A 214 -4.54 -17.34 7.63
N LYS A 215 -4.87 -16.05 7.47
CA LYS A 215 -4.40 -14.99 8.35
C LYS A 215 -5.08 -15.06 9.72
N CYS A 216 -6.39 -15.35 9.76
CA CYS A 216 -7.15 -15.57 10.99
C CYS A 216 -6.60 -16.77 11.77
N ALA A 217 -6.45 -17.93 11.12
CA ALA A 217 -5.85 -19.12 11.73
C ALA A 217 -4.45 -18.84 12.28
N LYS A 218 -3.61 -18.12 11.52
CA LYS A 218 -2.27 -17.72 11.99
C LYS A 218 -2.32 -16.88 13.27
N TYR A 219 -3.30 -16.00 13.42
CA TYR A 219 -3.42 -15.16 14.60
C TYR A 219 -4.00 -15.95 15.78
N MET A 220 -4.96 -16.86 15.55
CA MET A 220 -5.45 -17.79 16.57
C MET A 220 -4.31 -18.62 17.16
N LEU A 221 -3.43 -19.16 16.31
CA LEU A 221 -2.25 -19.90 16.77
C LEU A 221 -1.28 -19.03 17.57
N ARG A 222 -1.11 -17.75 17.20
CA ARG A 222 -0.29 -16.78 17.98
C ARG A 222 -0.92 -16.43 19.33
N ALA A 223 -2.24 -16.46 19.42
CA ALA A 223 -3.01 -16.29 20.66
C ALA A 223 -3.11 -17.58 21.49
N ASN A 224 -2.38 -18.65 21.10
CA ASN A 224 -2.45 -19.97 21.73
C ASN A 224 -3.84 -20.63 21.68
N MET A 225 -4.70 -20.20 20.74
CA MET A 225 -6.02 -20.76 20.44
C MET A 225 -5.85 -21.89 19.42
N VAL A 226 -5.21 -22.98 19.85
CA VAL A 226 -4.74 -24.04 18.95
C VAL A 226 -5.90 -24.75 18.25
N LYS A 227 -6.98 -25.05 18.99
CA LYS A 227 -8.14 -25.77 18.45
C LYS A 227 -8.89 -24.94 17.43
N GLU A 228 -9.15 -23.68 17.76
CA GLU A 228 -9.83 -22.72 16.88
C GLU A 228 -8.99 -22.47 15.62
N GLY A 229 -7.67 -22.39 15.76
CA GLY A 229 -6.74 -22.30 14.63
C GLY A 229 -6.79 -23.52 13.71
N GLU A 230 -6.85 -24.72 14.27
CA GLU A 230 -7.01 -25.98 13.53
C GLU A 230 -8.36 -26.03 12.79
N GLU A 231 -9.45 -25.70 13.47
CA GLU A 231 -10.79 -25.62 12.89
C GLU A 231 -10.84 -24.60 11.74
N MET A 232 -10.22 -23.43 11.92
CA MET A 232 -10.14 -22.41 10.88
C MET A 232 -9.37 -22.90 9.66
N CYS A 233 -8.25 -23.62 9.85
CA CYS A 233 -7.51 -24.24 8.74
C CYS A 233 -8.33 -25.32 8.04
N SER A 234 -9.13 -26.09 8.78
CA SER A 234 -9.91 -27.20 8.25
C SER A 234 -10.88 -26.78 7.15
N LYS A 235 -11.39 -25.54 7.19
CA LYS A 235 -12.32 -24.95 6.22
C LYS A 235 -11.83 -25.03 4.76
N PHE A 236 -10.53 -25.07 4.52
CA PHE A 236 -9.94 -25.13 3.17
C PHE A 236 -9.05 -26.36 2.91
N THR A 237 -8.98 -27.30 3.85
CA THR A 237 -8.28 -28.57 3.66
C THR A 237 -9.25 -29.68 3.33
N ARG A 238 -8.83 -30.62 2.48
CA ARG A 238 -9.61 -31.84 2.23
C ARG A 238 -9.51 -32.74 3.46
N VAL A 239 -10.63 -33.05 4.08
CA VAL A 239 -10.71 -34.14 5.06
C VAL A 239 -10.56 -35.45 4.30
N SER A 240 -9.34 -35.98 4.28
CA SER A 240 -9.13 -37.37 3.88
C SER A 240 -9.32 -38.19 5.13
N GLU A 241 -10.53 -38.73 5.31
CA GLU A 241 -10.69 -39.85 6.24
C GLU A 241 -9.77 -40.97 5.73
N ILE A 242 -8.64 -41.18 6.39
CA ILE A 242 -7.91 -42.44 6.26
C ILE A 242 -8.67 -43.38 7.18
N PRO A 243 -9.53 -44.29 6.66
CA PRO A 243 -10.16 -45.27 7.52
C PRO A 243 -9.04 -46.09 8.16
N ILE A 244 -8.93 -46.00 9.48
CA ILE A 244 -8.08 -46.89 10.25
C ILE A 244 -8.70 -48.29 10.09
N ARG A 245 -8.27 -49.03 9.07
CA ARG A 245 -8.55 -50.46 8.96
C ARG A 245 -7.74 -51.13 10.06
N ILE A 246 -8.33 -51.25 11.24
CA ILE A 246 -7.86 -52.20 12.25
C ILE A 246 -8.20 -53.59 11.70
N SER A 247 -7.25 -54.22 11.03
CA SER A 247 -7.32 -55.65 10.71
C SER A 247 -7.33 -56.42 12.04
N ARG A 248 -8.45 -57.08 12.33
CA ARG A 248 -8.53 -58.11 13.37
C ARG A 248 -7.72 -59.33 12.97
#